data_AF-A0A6G2X8B5-F1
#
_entry.id   AF-A0A6G2X8B5-F1
#
_cell.length_a   1.000
_cell.length_b   1.000
_cell.length_c   1.000
_cell.angle_alpha   90.00
_cell.angle_beta   90.00
_cell.angle_gamma   90.00
#
_symmetry.space_group_name_H-M   'P 1'
#
loop_
_entity.id
_entity.type
_entity.pdbx_description
1 polymer ?
#
loop_
_entity_poly.entity_id
_entity_poly.type
_entity_poly.pdbx_seq_one_letter_code
_entity_poly.pdbx_strand_id
1 'polypeptide(L)'
;MDAAVAETQALGEVPGRSGDPRPPEVRGWVGVVVGDAVGDPDSAYDDCDLHAQAAERTEILADLGEAGEARFAGLAEAGARVLPWAFEEGSGAFLYWLVRPGRRPEEWTVLYDEGRGPLWEHHTMGCVAFLRAALTGTVKSEYFCGSDAAGPVGHRFDAAGHVLGQPQR
;
A
#
# COMPACT_ATOMS: atom_id res chain seq x y z
N MET A 1 -59.59 -17.79 10.53
CA MET A 1 -58.82 -17.12 9.48
C MET A 1 -57.37 -17.43 9.74
N ASP A 2 -56.87 -18.47 9.08
CA ASP A 2 -55.46 -18.82 8.99
C ASP A 2 -55.21 -18.99 7.49
N ALA A 3 -54.22 -18.28 6.96
CA ALA A 3 -53.81 -18.40 5.56
C ALA A 3 -52.36 -18.84 5.51
N ALA A 4 -52.20 -19.99 4.86
CA ALA A 4 -50.99 -20.70 4.53
C ALA A 4 -49.96 -19.85 3.78
N VAL A 5 -48.68 -20.23 3.95
CA VAL A 5 -47.61 -19.90 3.00
C VAL A 5 -46.99 -21.22 2.56
N ALA A 6 -47.01 -21.45 1.25
CA ALA A 6 -46.30 -22.53 0.55
C ALA A 6 -45.31 -21.91 -0.45
N GLU A 7 -44.04 -22.26 -0.26
CA GLU A 7 -43.11 -22.89 -1.23
C GLU A 7 -42.66 -22.19 -2.55
N THR A 8 -41.36 -21.86 -2.58
CA THR A 8 -40.28 -22.15 -3.57
C THR A 8 -40.26 -21.54 -4.99
N GLN A 9 -39.18 -20.79 -5.28
CA GLN A 9 -38.10 -21.03 -6.29
C GLN A 9 -37.29 -19.72 -6.50
N ALA A 10 -36.01 -19.64 -6.11
CA ALA A 10 -34.79 -20.07 -6.82
C ALA A 10 -34.37 -19.17 -8.00
N LEU A 11 -33.33 -18.36 -7.79
CA LEU A 11 -32.40 -17.75 -8.77
C LEU A 11 -31.27 -17.11 -7.94
N GLY A 12 -29.98 -17.46 -7.98
CA GLY A 12 -29.21 -18.54 -8.56
C GLY A 12 -27.82 -18.41 -7.90
N GLU A 13 -27.17 -19.52 -7.56
CA GLU A 13 -25.81 -19.52 -7.04
C GLU A 13 -24.87 -18.89 -8.07
N VAL A 14 -24.13 -17.85 -7.69
CA VAL A 14 -22.94 -17.44 -8.43
C VAL A 14 -21.84 -18.43 -8.02
N PRO A 15 -21.33 -19.28 -8.93
CA PRO A 15 -20.26 -20.19 -8.61
C PRO A 15 -19.02 -19.40 -8.19
N GLY A 16 -18.40 -19.81 -7.09
CA GLY A 16 -17.10 -19.28 -6.71
C GLY A 16 -16.12 -19.36 -7.88
N ARG A 17 -15.51 -18.22 -8.23
CA ARG A 17 -14.23 -18.23 -8.93
C ARG A 17 -13.15 -18.67 -7.94
N SER A 18 -13.16 -19.97 -7.68
CA SER A 18 -11.97 -20.72 -7.29
C SER A 18 -11.00 -20.65 -8.46
N GLY A 19 -9.97 -19.80 -8.37
CA GLY A 19 -8.95 -19.74 -9.42
C GLY A 19 -7.91 -18.64 -9.28
N ASP A 20 -8.17 -17.55 -8.56
CA ASP A 20 -7.11 -16.58 -8.27
C ASP A 20 -6.34 -17.02 -7.03
N PRO A 21 -4.99 -17.04 -7.06
CA PRO A 21 -4.23 -17.10 -5.83
C PRO A 21 -4.68 -15.92 -4.97
N ARG A 22 -5.23 -16.19 -3.79
CA ARG A 22 -5.31 -15.15 -2.76
C ARG A 22 -3.91 -14.54 -2.65
N PRO A 23 -3.76 -13.21 -2.69
CA PRO A 23 -2.44 -12.61 -2.55
C PRO A 23 -1.83 -13.19 -1.27
N PRO A 24 -0.55 -13.60 -1.31
CA PRO A 24 0.11 -14.15 -0.14
C PRO A 24 -0.11 -13.18 1.02
N GLU A 25 -0.41 -13.72 2.21
CA GLU A 25 -0.51 -12.94 3.44
C GLU A 25 0.65 -11.95 3.48
N VAL A 26 0.33 -10.66 3.56
CA VAL A 26 1.30 -9.57 3.60
C VAL A 26 2.14 -9.76 4.86
N ARG A 27 3.31 -10.38 4.72
CA ARG A 27 4.19 -10.78 5.82
C ARG A 27 5.48 -10.00 5.67
N GLY A 28 5.60 -8.95 6.47
CA GLY A 28 6.82 -8.17 6.59
C GLY A 28 6.84 -6.94 5.70
N TRP A 29 6.00 -5.96 6.02
CA TRP A 29 6.29 -4.58 5.64
C TRP A 29 7.60 -4.17 6.29
N VAL A 30 8.60 -3.80 5.49
CA VAL A 30 9.73 -3.02 6.01
C VAL A 30 9.25 -1.58 6.06
N GLY A 31 8.40 -1.31 7.06
CA GLY A 31 8.07 0.04 7.46
C GLY A 31 9.20 0.56 8.31
N VAL A 32 10.07 1.40 7.75
CA VAL A 32 10.88 2.29 8.59
C VAL A 32 9.91 3.32 9.18
N VAL A 33 9.30 2.98 10.32
CA VAL A 33 8.70 3.98 11.19
C VAL A 33 9.86 4.61 11.96
N VAL A 34 10.48 5.62 11.36
CA VAL A 34 11.26 6.56 12.17
C VAL A 34 10.24 7.31 13.00
N GLY A 35 10.57 7.58 14.27
CA GLY A 35 9.91 8.68 14.96
C GLY A 35 9.85 9.90 14.03
N ASP A 36 8.70 10.56 14.01
CA ASP A 36 8.46 11.87 13.42
C ASP A 36 8.70 12.02 11.88
N ALA A 37 9.26 11.03 11.18
CA ALA A 37 9.53 11.08 9.75
C ALA A 37 9.40 9.70 9.08
N VAL A 38 9.03 9.72 7.81
CA VAL A 38 8.59 8.59 7.01
C VAL A 38 9.57 8.56 5.83
N GLY A 39 10.47 7.57 5.82
CA GLY A 39 11.78 7.62 5.14
C GLY A 39 12.74 8.65 5.74
N ASP A 40 14.04 8.36 5.73
CA ASP A 40 15.07 9.25 6.26
C ASP A 40 15.82 9.90 5.09
N PRO A 41 15.72 11.23 4.88
CA PRO A 41 16.57 11.88 3.90
C PRO A 41 18.02 11.70 4.34
N ASP A 42 18.90 11.29 3.41
CA ASP A 42 20.31 11.01 3.68
C ASP A 42 20.57 9.73 4.51
N SER A 43 19.65 8.77 4.50
CA SER A 43 19.83 7.44 5.09
C SER A 43 21.13 6.78 4.62
N ALA A 44 21.81 6.08 5.53
CA ALA A 44 22.98 5.26 5.21
C ALA A 44 22.64 3.97 4.42
N TYR A 45 21.35 3.65 4.31
CA TYR A 45 20.80 2.56 3.51
C TYR A 45 20.07 3.16 2.32
N ASP A 46 20.55 2.88 1.10
CA ASP A 46 19.98 3.42 -0.15
C ASP A 46 18.48 3.04 -0.31
N ASP A 47 18.09 1.85 0.15
CA ASP A 47 16.68 1.38 0.16
C ASP A 47 15.78 2.18 1.10
N CYS A 48 16.36 2.97 2.00
CA CYS A 48 15.66 3.83 2.96
C CYS A 48 15.92 5.32 2.73
N ASP A 49 16.80 5.67 1.79
CA ASP A 49 17.10 7.06 1.44
C ASP A 49 15.97 7.60 0.56
N LEU A 50 15.26 8.61 1.09
CA LEU A 50 14.12 9.20 0.39
C LEU A 50 14.48 9.82 -0.95
N HIS A 51 15.67 10.39 -1.09
CA HIS A 51 16.10 11.02 -2.34
C HIS A 51 16.41 9.97 -3.40
N ALA A 52 17.16 8.93 -3.03
CA ALA A 52 17.47 7.81 -3.89
C ALA A 52 16.19 7.09 -4.34
N GLN A 53 15.33 6.73 -3.39
CA GLN A 53 14.08 6.05 -3.67
C GLN A 53 13.11 6.91 -4.50
N ALA A 54 13.01 8.22 -4.23
CA ALA A 54 12.16 9.09 -5.04
C ALA A 54 12.64 9.20 -6.49
N ALA A 55 13.97 9.27 -6.71
CA ALA A 55 14.54 9.31 -8.05
C ALA A 55 14.30 7.99 -8.80
N GLU A 56 14.67 6.87 -8.17
CA GLU A 56 14.51 5.53 -8.74
C GLU A 56 13.05 5.23 -9.07
N ARG A 57 12.11 5.46 -8.14
CA ARG A 57 10.69 5.19 -8.39
C ARG A 57 10.09 6.12 -9.44
N THR A 58 10.60 7.34 -9.59
CA THR A 58 10.17 8.22 -10.68
C THR A 58 10.56 7.64 -12.04
N GLU A 59 11.79 7.14 -12.17
CA GLU A 59 12.29 6.50 -13.40
C GLU A 59 11.54 5.18 -13.69
N ILE A 60 11.39 4.29 -12.71
CA ILE A 60 10.67 3.02 -12.88
C ILE A 60 9.23 3.27 -13.32
N LEU A 61 8.51 4.17 -12.64
CA LEU A 61 7.13 4.47 -13.03
C LEU A 61 7.06 5.12 -14.41
N ALA A 62 8.04 5.94 -14.79
CA ALA A 62 8.19 6.50 -16.13
C ALA A 62 8.29 5.39 -17.20
N ASP A 63 9.20 4.44 -17.00
CA ASP A 63 9.42 3.33 -17.93
C ASP A 63 8.19 2.42 -18.06
N LEU A 64 7.55 2.06 -16.94
CA LEU A 64 6.37 1.19 -16.95
C LEU A 64 5.20 1.81 -17.73
N GLY A 65 4.98 3.11 -17.58
CA GLY A 65 3.93 3.78 -18.35
C GLY A 65 4.28 3.96 -19.83
N GLU A 66 5.57 4.08 -20.20
CA GLU A 66 5.98 4.01 -21.61
C GLU A 66 5.77 2.61 -22.21
N ALA A 67 5.96 1.57 -21.40
CA ALA A 67 5.65 0.18 -21.75
C ALA A 67 4.14 -0.12 -21.82
N GLY A 68 3.27 0.84 -21.47
CA GLY A 68 1.82 0.73 -21.56
C GLY A 68 1.14 0.16 -20.30
N GLU A 69 1.86 0.07 -19.17
CA GLU A 69 1.24 -0.30 -17.90
C GLU A 69 0.34 0.82 -17.36
N ALA A 70 -0.73 0.40 -16.69
CA ALA A 70 -1.68 1.34 -16.12
C ALA A 70 -1.06 2.08 -14.93
N ARG A 71 -1.04 3.41 -15.00
CA ARG A 71 -0.67 4.27 -13.88
C ARG A 71 -1.90 4.72 -13.11
N PHE A 72 -1.72 5.07 -11.85
CA PHE A 72 -2.74 5.79 -11.10
C PHE A 72 -3.13 7.08 -11.82
N ALA A 73 -4.41 7.21 -12.21
CA ALA A 73 -4.90 8.32 -13.03
C ALA A 73 -4.65 9.70 -12.41
N GLY A 74 -4.56 9.79 -11.07
CA GLY A 74 -4.22 11.03 -10.38
C GLY A 74 -2.80 11.56 -10.65
N LEU A 75 -1.92 10.75 -11.25
CA LEU A 75 -0.58 11.18 -11.70
C LEU A 75 -0.60 11.84 -13.08
N ALA A 76 -1.73 11.81 -13.80
CA ALA A 76 -1.89 12.58 -15.04
C ALA A 76 -2.06 14.09 -14.78
N GLU A 77 -2.34 14.48 -13.53
CA GLU A 77 -2.40 15.89 -13.12
C GLU A 77 -1.02 16.54 -13.24
N ALA A 78 -0.94 17.67 -13.95
CA ALA A 78 0.33 18.35 -14.20
C ALA A 78 1.01 18.77 -12.88
N GLY A 79 2.24 18.28 -12.66
CA GLY A 79 3.02 18.55 -11.45
C GLY A 79 2.69 17.65 -10.26
N ALA A 80 1.76 16.70 -10.40
CA ALA A 80 1.59 15.63 -9.43
C ALA A 80 2.79 14.66 -9.50
N ARG A 81 3.21 14.15 -8.35
CA ARG A 81 4.28 13.16 -8.23
C ARG A 81 4.06 12.25 -7.02
N VAL A 82 4.78 11.14 -6.98
CA VAL A 82 4.82 10.24 -5.82
C VAL A 82 6.13 10.39 -5.06
N LEU A 83 6.10 10.19 -3.75
CA LEU A 83 7.29 10.04 -2.91
C LEU A 83 7.15 8.72 -2.13
N PRO A 84 8.02 7.72 -2.36
CA PRO A 84 7.93 6.44 -1.68
C PRO A 84 8.32 6.60 -0.22
N TRP A 85 7.66 5.83 0.64
CA TRP A 85 7.97 5.89 2.06
C TRP A 85 7.82 4.59 2.84
N ALA A 86 7.26 3.56 2.24
CA ALA A 86 7.39 2.19 2.73
C ALA A 86 7.33 1.23 1.55
N PHE A 87 7.96 0.07 1.71
CA PHE A 87 7.94 -0.99 0.73
C PHE A 87 7.83 -2.36 1.39
N GLU A 88 7.37 -3.33 0.61
CA GLU A 88 7.41 -4.75 0.97
C GLU A 88 8.31 -5.47 -0.04
N GLU A 89 9.44 -6.00 0.41
CA GLU A 89 10.43 -6.66 -0.45
C GLU A 89 9.84 -7.86 -1.23
N GLY A 90 8.97 -8.63 -0.57
CA GLY A 90 8.40 -9.86 -1.13
C GLY A 90 7.48 -9.62 -2.35
N SER A 91 6.53 -8.70 -2.23
CA SER A 91 5.61 -8.34 -3.32
C SER A 91 6.20 -7.29 -4.27
N GLY A 92 7.16 -6.49 -3.78
CA GLY A 92 7.59 -5.27 -4.43
C GLY A 92 6.58 -4.12 -4.31
N ALA A 93 5.60 -4.23 -3.40
CA ALA A 93 4.59 -3.21 -3.16
C ALA A 93 5.20 -1.97 -2.51
N PHE A 94 4.64 -0.80 -2.84
CA PHE A 94 5.08 0.48 -2.29
C PHE A 94 3.90 1.27 -1.73
N LEU A 95 4.17 1.99 -0.66
CA LEU A 95 3.35 3.09 -0.18
C LEU A 95 4.03 4.41 -0.53
N TYR A 96 3.25 5.33 -1.09
CA TYR A 96 3.70 6.66 -1.48
C TYR A 96 2.87 7.75 -0.83
N TRP A 97 3.46 8.93 -0.71
CA TRP A 97 2.71 10.17 -0.64
C TRP A 97 2.41 10.64 -2.04
N LEU A 98 1.13 10.96 -2.29
CA LEU A 98 0.73 11.66 -3.50
C LEU A 98 0.89 13.17 -3.29
N VAL A 99 1.93 13.72 -3.88
CA VAL A 99 2.23 15.15 -3.86
C VAL A 99 1.50 15.82 -5.01
N ARG A 100 0.74 16.87 -4.71
CA ARG A 100 0.07 17.71 -5.71
C ARG A 100 0.55 19.15 -5.63
N PRO A 101 0.58 19.89 -6.75
CA PRO A 101 0.93 21.30 -6.74
C PRO A 101 0.06 22.11 -5.78
N GLY A 102 0.68 23.01 -5.01
CA GLY A 102 -0.03 23.87 -4.06
C GLY A 102 -0.57 23.18 -2.81
N ARG A 103 -0.34 21.87 -2.63
CA ARG A 103 -0.68 21.14 -1.41
C ARG A 103 0.53 21.04 -0.48
N ARG A 104 0.32 21.40 0.78
CA ARG A 104 1.33 21.28 1.83
C ARG A 104 1.52 19.80 2.22
N PRO A 105 2.69 19.43 2.78
CA PRO A 105 2.98 18.05 3.19
C PRO A 105 1.91 17.40 4.07
N GLU A 106 1.27 18.16 4.96
CA GLU A 106 0.24 17.65 5.87
C GLU A 106 -1.07 17.28 5.14
N GLU A 107 -1.23 17.75 3.91
CA GLU A 107 -2.38 17.47 3.04
C GLU A 107 -2.11 16.33 2.04
N TRP A 108 -0.90 15.75 2.05
CA TRP A 108 -0.56 14.65 1.14
C TRP A 108 -1.29 13.37 1.54
N THR A 109 -1.86 12.72 0.55
CA THR A 109 -2.65 11.49 0.71
C THR A 109 -1.82 10.24 0.41
N VAL A 110 -2.23 9.09 0.92
CA VAL A 110 -1.51 7.83 0.71
C VAL A 110 -1.95 7.15 -0.57
N LEU A 111 -0.99 6.65 -1.34
CA LEU A 111 -1.20 5.82 -2.51
C LEU A 111 -0.46 4.49 -2.31
N TYR A 112 -1.16 3.39 -2.46
CA TYR A 112 -0.59 2.04 -2.48
C TYR A 112 -0.47 1.57 -3.93
N ASP A 113 0.65 0.92 -4.22
CA ASP A 113 1.01 0.28 -5.48
C ASP A 113 1.33 -1.17 -5.18
N GLU A 114 0.60 -2.09 -5.82
CA GLU A 114 0.77 -3.52 -5.65
C GLU A 114 2.17 -4.02 -6.05
N GLY A 115 2.91 -3.23 -6.83
CA GLY A 115 4.26 -3.57 -7.27
C GLY A 115 4.22 -4.54 -8.45
N ARG A 116 4.31 -5.84 -8.20
CA ARG A 116 4.25 -6.88 -9.25
C ARG A 116 2.81 -7.17 -9.70
N GLY A 117 1.99 -6.14 -9.83
CA GLY A 117 0.61 -6.20 -10.28
C GLY A 117 0.09 -4.83 -10.68
N PRO A 118 -1.02 -4.76 -11.44
CA PRO A 118 -1.48 -3.50 -12.05
C PRO A 118 -2.27 -2.62 -11.06
N LEU A 119 -2.48 -3.06 -9.83
CA LEU A 119 -3.45 -2.45 -8.93
C LEU A 119 -2.84 -1.31 -8.11
N TRP A 120 -3.66 -0.26 -7.98
CA TRP A 120 -3.36 0.93 -7.20
C TRP A 120 -4.54 1.20 -6.26
N GLU A 121 -4.27 1.51 -5.00
CA GLU A 121 -5.29 1.98 -4.06
C GLU A 121 -4.98 3.40 -3.59
N HIS A 122 -5.95 4.31 -3.70
CA HIS A 122 -5.82 5.67 -3.19
C HIS A 122 -6.58 5.83 -1.88
N HIS A 123 -5.86 6.21 -0.83
CA HIS A 123 -6.44 6.55 0.46
C HIS A 123 -6.38 8.05 0.68
N THR A 124 -7.54 8.69 0.83
CA THR A 124 -7.67 10.16 0.95
C THR A 124 -7.18 10.73 2.28
N MET A 125 -6.58 9.91 3.13
CA MET A 125 -6.05 10.29 4.44
C MET A 125 -4.52 10.46 4.40
N GLY A 126 -3.97 11.20 5.37
CA GLY A 126 -2.53 11.33 5.55
C GLY A 126 -1.88 10.08 6.14
N CYS A 127 -0.56 9.99 6.06
CA CYS A 127 0.23 8.82 6.45
C CYS A 127 -0.06 8.33 7.88
N VAL A 128 -0.05 9.21 8.89
CA VAL A 128 -0.30 8.81 10.29
C VAL A 128 -1.71 8.24 10.49
N ALA A 129 -2.71 8.86 9.83
CA ALA A 129 -4.08 8.37 9.89
C ALA A 129 -4.22 7.00 9.20
N PHE A 130 -3.54 6.82 8.08
CA PHE A 130 -3.47 5.54 7.36
C PHE A 130 -2.81 4.45 8.20
N LEU A 131 -1.60 4.69 8.73
CA LEU A 131 -0.88 3.73 9.58
C LEU A 131 -1.72 3.32 10.78
N ARG A 132 -2.32 4.28 11.48
CA ARG A 132 -3.24 3.98 12.57
C ARG A 132 -4.38 3.09 12.10
N ALA A 133 -5.04 3.44 11.00
CA ALA A 133 -6.18 2.68 10.50
C ALA A 133 -5.79 1.26 10.04
N ALA A 134 -4.62 1.09 9.44
CA ALA A 134 -4.08 -0.21 9.04
C ALA A 134 -3.74 -1.08 10.27
N LEU A 135 -3.02 -0.51 11.24
CA LEU A 135 -2.64 -1.22 12.46
C LEU A 135 -3.84 -1.62 13.33
N THR A 136 -4.93 -0.85 13.28
CA THR A 136 -6.19 -1.16 13.97
C THR A 136 -7.19 -1.92 13.10
N GLY A 137 -6.85 -2.31 11.87
CA GLY A 137 -7.72 -3.05 10.96
C GLY A 137 -8.96 -2.27 10.49
N THR A 138 -8.98 -0.95 10.63
CA THR A 138 -10.12 -0.09 10.26
C THR A 138 -9.97 0.57 8.88
N VAL A 139 -8.82 0.36 8.21
CA VAL A 139 -8.63 0.84 6.85
C VAL A 139 -9.47 0.01 5.88
N LYS A 140 -10.11 0.68 4.93
CA LYS A 140 -10.76 0.02 3.79
C LYS A 140 -9.71 -0.19 2.72
N SER A 141 -9.26 -1.42 2.56
CA SER A 141 -8.23 -1.84 1.61
C SER A 141 -8.39 -3.33 1.34
N GLU A 142 -8.11 -3.76 0.12
CA GLU A 142 -8.03 -5.18 -0.22
C GLU A 142 -6.77 -5.84 0.39
N TYR A 143 -5.74 -5.05 0.70
CA TYR A 143 -4.42 -5.52 1.16
C TYR A 143 -4.21 -5.36 2.68
N PHE A 144 -4.82 -4.35 3.29
CA PHE A 144 -4.64 -4.02 4.72
C PHE A 144 -5.87 -4.34 5.58
N CYS A 145 -6.82 -5.14 5.08
CA CYS A 145 -8.00 -5.51 5.86
C CYS A 145 -7.60 -6.32 7.10
N GLY A 146 -8.05 -5.85 8.27
CA GLY A 146 -7.77 -6.49 9.56
C GLY A 146 -8.28 -7.93 9.54
N SER A 147 -7.38 -8.89 9.76
CA SER A 147 -7.74 -10.30 9.79
C SER A 147 -8.49 -10.62 11.08
N ASP A 148 -9.82 -10.58 11.04
CA ASP A 148 -10.67 -11.26 12.03
C ASP A 148 -10.41 -12.79 12.07
N ALA A 149 -9.62 -13.32 11.14
CA ALA A 149 -9.35 -14.75 10.94
C ALA A 149 -7.98 -15.25 11.48
N ALA A 150 -7.06 -14.38 11.93
CA ALA A 150 -5.68 -14.79 12.20
C ALA A 150 -5.11 -14.31 13.55
N GLY A 151 -5.86 -14.43 14.64
CA GLY A 151 -5.36 -14.10 15.99
C GLY A 151 -4.83 -12.67 16.12
N PRO A 152 -4.17 -12.29 17.23
CA PRO A 152 -3.51 -10.99 17.30
C PRO A 152 -2.33 -10.99 16.34
N VAL A 153 -2.45 -10.24 15.23
CA VAL A 153 -1.30 -9.89 14.38
C VAL A 153 -0.35 -9.07 15.23
N GLY A 154 0.77 -9.68 15.63
CA GLY A 154 1.82 -8.99 16.35
C GLY A 154 2.53 -8.02 15.41
N HIS A 155 2.30 -6.72 15.58
CA HIS A 155 3.07 -5.69 14.90
C HIS A 155 4.43 -5.54 15.59
N ARG A 156 5.53 -5.56 14.83
CA ARG A 156 6.89 -5.37 15.34
C ARG A 156 7.54 -4.21 14.59
N PHE A 157 8.29 -3.39 15.34
CA PHE A 157 9.15 -2.35 14.79
C PHE A 157 10.59 -2.72 15.14
N ASP A 158 11.45 -2.77 14.13
CA ASP A 158 12.88 -3.08 14.30
C ASP A 158 13.74 -1.95 13.75
N ALA A 159 14.96 -1.83 14.26
CA ALA A 159 15.93 -0.92 13.68
C ALA A 159 16.33 -1.39 12.27
N ALA A 160 16.55 -0.44 11.34
CA ALA A 160 16.94 -0.73 9.97
C ALA A 160 18.12 -1.71 9.88
N GLY A 161 19.16 -1.55 10.71
CA GLY A 161 20.31 -2.46 10.69
C GLY A 161 20.03 -3.90 11.16
N HIS A 162 18.92 -4.14 11.86
CA HIS A 162 18.46 -5.49 12.19
C HIS A 162 17.74 -6.15 11.01
N VAL A 163 17.08 -5.35 10.17
CA VAL A 163 16.27 -5.83 9.04
C VAL A 163 17.10 -5.92 7.76
N LEU A 164 17.87 -4.88 7.47
CA LEU A 164 18.62 -4.67 6.23
C LEU A 164 20.11 -5.05 6.35
N GLY A 165 20.60 -5.29 7.57
CA GLY A 165 22.00 -5.60 7.82
C GLY A 165 22.91 -4.36 7.90
N GLN A 166 24.16 -4.47 7.46
CA GLN A 166 25.11 -3.36 7.49
C GLN A 166 24.83 -2.37 6.35
N PRO A 167 24.96 -1.05 6.59
CA PRO A 167 24.79 -0.04 5.55
C PRO A 167 25.83 -0.22 4.45
N GLN A 168 25.50 0.17 3.22
CA GLN A 168 26.35 -0.04 2.05
C GLN A 168 27.46 1.03 1.88
N ARG A 169 27.75 1.82 2.92
CA ARG A 169 28.79 2.87 2.93
C ARG A 169 29.94 2.58 3.89
#